data_AF-A0A395IE56-F1
#
_entry.id   AF-A0A395IE56-F1
#
_cell.length_a   1.000
_cell.length_b   1.000
_cell.length_c   1.000
_cell.angle_alpha   90.00
_cell.angle_beta   90.00
_cell.angle_gamma   90.00
#
_symmetry.space_group_name_H-M   'P 1'
#
loop_
_entity.id
_entity.type
_entity.pdbx_description
1 polymer ?
#
loop_
_entity_poly.entity_id
_entity_poly.type
_entity_poly.pdbx_seq_one_letter_code
_entity_poly.pdbx_strand_id
1 'polypeptide(L)'
;MFFAPAVQALTDPELGNHVKILCLSSGDADGLGETQNDVFVFTSPDFPDSMTKTWDKEKIANLLASAFCPPHTRKTNLTVAPTATIDVILTFDGQGISSHPNHISLYTDLEP
;
A
#
# COMPACT_ATOMS: atom_id res chain seq x y z
N MET A 1 -7.18 -12.30 5.21
CA MET A 1 -6.53 -10.98 5.19
C MET A 1 -6.98 -10.16 6.40
N PHE A 2 -6.07 -9.40 7.02
CA PHE A 2 -6.32 -8.62 8.24
C PHE A 2 -7.35 -7.50 8.06
N PHE A 3 -7.45 -6.93 6.85
CA PHE A 3 -8.39 -5.85 6.53
C PHE A 3 -9.73 -6.33 5.97
N ALA A 4 -9.99 -7.65 5.89
CA ALA A 4 -11.18 -8.16 5.19
C ALA A 4 -12.51 -7.56 5.70
N PRO A 5 -12.78 -7.44 7.01
CA PRO A 5 -14.01 -6.82 7.49
C PRO A 5 -14.13 -5.34 7.09
N ALA A 6 -13.02 -4.59 7.14
CA ALA A 6 -12.99 -3.17 6.78
C ALA A 6 -13.20 -2.98 5.27
N VAL A 7 -12.52 -3.79 4.45
CA VAL A 7 -12.69 -3.78 2.99
C VAL A 7 -14.15 -4.09 2.65
N GLN A 8 -14.73 -5.14 3.23
CA GLN A 8 -16.12 -5.52 2.97
C GLN A 8 -17.11 -4.40 3.31
N ALA A 9 -16.92 -3.74 4.46
CA ALA A 9 -17.76 -2.60 4.86
C ALA A 9 -17.56 -1.40 3.94
N LEU A 10 -16.31 -1.09 3.54
CA LEU A 10 -16.02 0.04 2.67
C LEU A 10 -16.49 -0.20 1.23
N THR A 11 -16.57 -1.44 0.76
CA THR A 11 -17.07 -1.79 -0.58
C THR A 11 -18.60 -1.85 -0.67
N ASP A 12 -19.33 -1.52 0.40
CA ASP A 12 -20.80 -1.44 0.33
C ASP A 12 -21.22 -0.43 -0.76
N PRO A 13 -21.98 -0.86 -1.79
CA PRO A 13 -22.40 0.01 -2.87
C PRO A 13 -23.17 1.25 -2.42
N GLU A 14 -23.89 1.19 -1.28
CA GLU A 14 -24.62 2.34 -0.74
C GLU A 14 -23.71 3.49 -0.30
N LEU A 15 -22.44 3.20 0.01
CA LEU A 15 -21.45 4.19 0.40
C LEU A 15 -20.82 4.90 -0.80
N GLY A 16 -20.89 4.31 -2.00
CA GLY A 16 -20.29 4.88 -3.20
C GLY A 16 -18.76 5.03 -3.14
N ASN A 17 -18.09 4.27 -2.27
CA ASN A 17 -16.63 4.33 -2.14
C ASN A 17 -15.95 3.63 -3.31
N HIS A 18 -14.80 4.18 -3.72
CA HIS A 18 -13.87 3.52 -4.64
C HIS A 18 -12.70 2.95 -3.85
N VAL A 19 -12.70 1.63 -3.63
CA VAL A 19 -11.65 0.94 -2.88
C VAL A 19 -10.63 0.36 -3.85
N LYS A 20 -9.34 0.67 -3.63
CA LYS A 20 -8.21 0.08 -4.35
C LYS A 20 -7.31 -0.63 -3.35
N ILE A 21 -6.84 -1.83 -3.70
CA ILE A 21 -5.93 -2.61 -2.85
C ILE A 21 -4.56 -2.65 -3.53
N LEU A 22 -3.51 -2.22 -2.82
CA LEU A 22 -2.12 -2.30 -3.25
C LEU A 22 -1.38 -3.34 -2.39
N CYS A 23 -0.92 -4.42 -3.02
CA CYS A 23 -0.10 -5.43 -2.37
C CYS A 23 1.36 -5.28 -2.82
N LEU A 24 2.29 -5.13 -1.87
CA LEU A 24 3.73 -4.93 -2.15
C LEU A 24 4.55 -6.23 -2.20
N SER A 25 3.94 -7.34 -1.83
CA SER A 25 4.45 -8.67 -2.05
C SER A 25 3.36 -9.50 -2.72
N SER A 26 3.75 -10.55 -3.43
CA SER A 26 2.79 -11.47 -4.06
C SER A 26 1.93 -12.20 -3.03
N GLY A 27 2.33 -12.23 -1.75
CA GLY A 27 1.56 -12.88 -0.69
C GLY A 27 1.16 -14.33 -1.04
N ASP A 28 1.96 -14.98 -1.89
CA ASP A 28 1.62 -16.25 -2.55
C ASP A 28 1.82 -17.46 -1.63
N ALA A 29 1.62 -17.27 -0.33
CA ALA A 29 1.66 -18.36 0.64
C ALA A 29 0.61 -19.43 0.31
N ASP A 30 -0.50 -19.04 -0.30
CA ASP A 30 -1.65 -19.90 -0.60
C ASP A 30 -1.89 -20.17 -2.10
N GLY A 31 -1.06 -19.64 -3.03
CA GLY A 31 -1.19 -19.95 -4.47
C GLY A 31 -2.32 -19.23 -5.22
N LEU A 32 -2.94 -18.18 -4.64
CA LEU A 32 -4.21 -17.59 -5.09
C LEU A 32 -4.07 -16.30 -5.90
N GLY A 33 -2.96 -16.12 -6.63
CA GLY A 33 -2.56 -14.89 -7.33
C GLY A 33 -3.44 -14.42 -8.50
N GLU A 34 -4.77 -14.52 -8.44
CA GLU A 34 -5.66 -13.93 -9.45
C GLU A 34 -6.09 -12.51 -9.05
N THR A 35 -5.56 -11.55 -9.79
CA THR A 35 -5.89 -10.12 -9.73
C THR A 35 -7.32 -9.87 -10.19
N GLN A 36 -8.20 -9.51 -9.26
CA GLN A 36 -9.43 -8.77 -9.59
C GLN A 36 -9.09 -7.32 -9.97
N ASN A 37 -9.93 -6.66 -10.75
CA ASN A 37 -9.66 -5.31 -11.32
C ASN A 37 -9.26 -4.24 -10.28
N ASP A 38 -9.68 -4.40 -9.03
CA ASP A 38 -9.44 -3.44 -7.94
C ASP A 38 -8.25 -3.80 -7.04
N VAL A 39 -7.54 -4.89 -7.36
CA VAL A 39 -6.35 -5.35 -6.66
C VAL A 39 -5.13 -5.20 -7.56
N PHE A 40 -4.21 -4.32 -7.17
CA PHE A 40 -2.92 -4.16 -7.80
C PHE A 40 -1.85 -4.87 -6.97
N VAL A 41 -1.29 -5.95 -7.52
CA VAL A 41 -0.16 -6.66 -6.92
C VAL A 41 1.11 -6.14 -7.58
N PHE A 42 2.00 -5.58 -6.77
CA PHE A 42 3.31 -5.11 -7.19
C PHE A 42 4.39 -6.04 -6.63
N THR A 43 5.07 -6.73 -7.52
CA THR A 43 6.20 -7.60 -7.15
C THR A 43 7.50 -6.94 -7.57
N SER A 44 8.36 -6.61 -6.60
CA SER A 44 9.70 -6.07 -6.84
C SER A 44 10.73 -6.69 -5.89
N PRO A 45 11.98 -6.90 -6.33
CA PRO A 45 13.09 -7.25 -5.43
C PRO A 45 13.32 -6.24 -4.29
N ASP A 46 12.79 -5.02 -4.43
CA ASP A 46 12.85 -3.97 -3.40
C ASP A 46 11.93 -4.24 -2.20
N PHE A 47 10.89 -5.05 -2.39
CA PHE A 47 9.89 -5.37 -1.38
C PHE A 47 9.84 -6.89 -1.09
N PRO A 48 10.96 -7.51 -0.67
CA PRO A 48 10.97 -8.93 -0.38
C PRO A 48 10.15 -9.20 0.88
N ASP A 49 9.32 -10.24 0.82
CA ASP A 49 8.65 -10.80 1.99
C ASP A 49 9.68 -11.52 2.88
N SER A 50 9.90 -11.02 4.10
CA SER A 50 10.97 -11.50 4.97
C SER A 50 10.79 -11.09 6.43
N MET A 51 10.98 -12.06 7.33
CA MET A 51 11.06 -11.84 8.78
C MET A 51 12.31 -11.07 9.25
N THR A 52 13.25 -10.76 8.35
CA THR A 52 14.53 -10.12 8.71
C THR A 52 14.85 -8.86 7.92
N LYS A 53 14.03 -8.49 6.93
CA LYS A 53 14.27 -7.31 6.09
C LYS A 53 13.14 -6.30 6.25
N THR A 54 13.50 -5.07 6.58
CA THR A 54 12.61 -3.91 6.44
C THR A 54 12.67 -3.39 5.01
N TRP A 55 11.64 -2.65 4.61
CA TRP A 55 11.60 -1.96 3.33
C TRP A 55 12.10 -0.52 3.46
N ASP A 56 12.57 0.02 2.34
CA ASP A 56 13.08 1.39 2.28
C ASP A 56 11.95 2.40 2.10
N LYS A 57 11.96 3.43 2.96
CA LYS A 57 10.91 4.44 3.02
C LYS A 57 10.74 5.24 1.74
N GLU A 58 11.85 5.57 1.08
CA GLU A 58 11.82 6.38 -0.14
C GLU A 58 11.25 5.54 -1.28
N LYS A 59 11.56 4.25 -1.33
CA LYS A 59 10.98 3.34 -2.33
C LYS A 59 9.49 3.17 -2.16
N ILE A 60 8.99 3.03 -0.93
CA ILE A 60 7.55 2.95 -0.65
C ILE A 60 6.86 4.27 -1.03
N ALA A 61 7.40 5.41 -0.59
CA ALA A 61 6.85 6.73 -0.92
C ALA A 61 6.79 6.96 -2.44
N ASN A 62 7.87 6.61 -3.16
CA ASN A 62 7.91 6.69 -4.62
C ASN A 62 6.89 5.78 -5.29
N LEU A 63 6.69 4.56 -4.76
CA LEU A 63 5.68 3.64 -5.28
C LEU A 63 4.27 4.19 -5.05
N LEU A 64 3.94 4.65 -3.84
CA LEU A 64 2.64 5.26 -3.52
C LEU A 64 2.38 6.49 -4.39
N ALA A 65 3.39 7.35 -4.58
CA ALA A 65 3.29 8.50 -5.47
C ALA A 65 3.05 8.06 -6.92
N SER A 66 3.73 7.00 -7.39
CA SER A 66 3.53 6.49 -8.76
C SER A 66 2.14 5.88 -8.98
N ALA A 67 1.57 5.27 -7.95
CA ALA A 67 0.28 4.59 -7.99
C ALA A 67 -0.89 5.57 -7.85
N PHE A 68 -0.73 6.59 -7.00
CA PHE A 68 -1.84 7.44 -6.57
C PHE A 68 -1.67 8.92 -6.90
N CYS A 69 -0.54 9.40 -7.44
CA CYS A 69 -0.40 10.80 -7.85
C CYS A 69 -0.44 10.96 -9.39
N PRO A 70 -1.02 12.06 -9.92
CA PRO A 70 -1.03 12.34 -11.36
C PRO A 70 0.38 12.44 -11.97
N PRO A 71 0.55 12.18 -13.28
CA PRO A 71 1.86 12.23 -13.93
C PRO A 71 2.60 13.56 -13.83
N HIS A 72 1.86 14.67 -13.71
CA HIS A 72 2.38 16.03 -13.74
C HIS A 72 2.93 16.51 -12.38
N THR A 73 2.62 15.83 -11.27
CA THR A 73 3.19 16.12 -9.94
C THR A 73 4.50 15.36 -9.68
N ARG A 74 4.93 14.47 -10.58
CA ARG A 74 6.17 13.68 -10.44
C ARG A 74 7.48 14.47 -10.60
N LYS A 75 7.43 15.73 -11.03
CA LYS A 75 8.63 16.54 -11.39
C LYS A 75 8.68 17.95 -10.79
N THR A 76 7.83 18.28 -9.83
CA THR A 76 7.84 19.62 -9.22
C THR A 76 8.63 19.58 -7.92
N ASN A 77 9.50 20.57 -7.73
CA ASN A 77 10.36 20.78 -6.55
C ASN A 77 9.81 20.20 -5.24
N LEU A 78 10.70 19.56 -4.46
CA LEU A 78 10.50 18.92 -3.14
C LEU A 78 9.86 19.82 -2.05
N THR A 79 9.42 21.02 -2.39
CA THR A 79 8.82 21.98 -1.48
C THR A 79 7.32 21.81 -1.31
N VAL A 80 6.65 21.02 -2.18
CA VAL A 80 5.20 20.77 -2.10
C VAL A 80 4.91 19.29 -2.31
N ALA A 81 4.15 18.69 -1.38
CA ALA A 81 3.72 17.30 -1.48
C ALA A 81 2.84 17.07 -2.73
N PRO A 82 2.98 15.93 -3.42
CA PRO A 82 2.17 15.65 -4.60
C PRO A 82 0.69 15.48 -4.24
N THR A 83 -0.20 15.93 -5.11
CA THR A 83 -1.65 15.73 -4.92
C THR A 83 -1.99 14.27 -5.19
N ALA A 84 -2.48 13.56 -4.17
CA ALA A 84 -2.97 12.19 -4.29
C ALA A 84 -4.38 12.15 -4.94
N THR A 85 -4.69 11.02 -5.57
CA THR A 85 -6.01 10.68 -6.15
C THR A 85 -6.84 9.80 -5.22
N ILE A 86 -6.40 9.67 -3.97
CA ILE A 86 -7.07 8.93 -2.89
C ILE A 86 -7.21 9.86 -1.69
N ASP A 87 -8.27 9.65 -0.91
CA ASP A 87 -8.55 10.44 0.30
C ASP A 87 -8.01 9.77 1.57
N VAL A 88 -7.89 8.44 1.58
CA VAL A 88 -7.55 7.64 2.77
C VAL A 88 -6.58 6.52 2.38
N ILE A 89 -5.57 6.30 3.22
CA ILE A 89 -4.74 5.09 3.23
C ILE A 89 -5.08 4.29 4.49
N LEU A 90 -5.40 3.01 4.30
CA LEU A 90 -5.53 2.03 5.38
C LEU A 90 -4.31 1.11 5.36
N THR A 91 -3.55 1.10 6.44
CA THR A 91 -2.31 0.30 6.56
C THR A 91 -2.17 -0.28 7.97
N PHE A 92 -1.12 -1.06 8.21
CA PHE A 92 -0.77 -1.56 9.53
C PHE A 92 -0.32 -0.44 10.47
N ASP A 93 -0.41 -0.69 11.77
CA ASP A 93 0.17 0.19 12.78
C ASP A 93 1.68 -0.03 12.93
N GLY A 94 2.31 0.74 13.83
CA GLY A 94 3.75 0.68 14.08
C GLY A 94 4.25 -0.64 14.68
N GLN A 95 3.37 -1.55 15.12
CA GLN A 95 3.75 -2.88 15.56
C GLN A 95 3.62 -3.92 14.44
N GLY A 96 2.82 -3.63 13.42
CA GLY A 96 2.50 -4.59 12.37
C GLY A 96 1.77 -5.82 12.92
N ILE A 97 1.49 -6.80 12.06
CA ILE A 97 0.99 -8.11 12.52
C ILE A 97 2.16 -9.03 12.84
N SER A 98 2.12 -9.64 14.03
CA SER A 98 3.15 -10.57 14.53
C SER A 98 4.56 -9.98 14.53
N SER A 99 4.69 -8.65 14.62
CA SER A 99 5.96 -7.93 14.50
C SER A 99 6.71 -8.20 13.19
N HIS A 100 5.97 -8.51 12.11
CA HIS A 100 6.55 -8.73 10.79
C HIS A 100 7.19 -7.44 10.24
N PRO A 101 8.49 -7.42 9.90
CA PRO A 101 9.18 -6.20 9.47
C PRO A 101 8.54 -5.50 8.27
N ASN A 102 7.98 -6.25 7.32
CA ASN A 102 7.31 -5.67 6.16
C ASN A 102 6.02 -4.92 6.51
N HIS A 103 5.25 -5.39 7.51
CA HIS A 103 4.05 -4.69 7.99
C HIS A 103 4.44 -3.37 8.68
N ILE A 104 5.48 -3.40 9.52
CA ILE A 104 5.99 -2.22 10.23
C ILE A 104 6.53 -1.17 9.25
N SER A 105 7.18 -1.61 8.16
CA SER A 105 7.75 -0.72 7.15
C SER A 105 6.67 0.16 6.51
N LEU A 106 5.44 -0.35 6.36
CA LEU A 106 4.33 0.43 5.78
C LEU A 106 3.79 1.53 6.71
N TYR A 107 4.02 1.44 8.01
CA TYR A 107 3.60 2.46 8.97
C TYR A 107 4.62 3.60 9.04
N THR A 108 5.90 3.25 9.14
CA THR A 108 7.03 4.20 9.31
C THR A 108 7.07 5.27 8.21
N ASP A 109 6.55 4.97 7.03
CA ASP A 109 6.58 5.90 5.89
C ASP A 109 5.41 6.88 5.86
N LEU A 110 4.38 6.62 6.66
CA LEU A 110 3.19 7.47 6.74
C LEU A 110 3.21 8.38 7.98
N GLU A 111 4.18 8.22 8.88
CA GLU A 111 4.44 9.20 9.94
C GLU A 111 5.26 10.39 9.42
N PRO A 112 4.87 11.63 9.76
CA PRO A 112 5.54 12.86 9.32
C PRO A 112 6.94 13.09 9.92
#